data_AF-A0A977IBU2-F1
#
_entry.id   AF-A0A977IBU2-F1
#
_cell.length_a   1.000
_cell.length_b   1.000
_cell.length_c   1.000
_cell.angle_alpha   90.00
_cell.angle_beta   90.00
_cell.angle_gamma   90.00
#
_symmetry.space_group_name_H-M   'P 1'
#
loop_
_entity.id
_entity.type
_entity.pdbx_description
1 polymer ?
#
loop_
_entity_poly.entity_id
_entity_poly.type
_entity_poly.pdbx_seq_one_letter_code
_entity_poly.pdbx_strand_id
1 'polypeptide(L)' 'MTKEIKVKMKEYGITSVPTTIIDRSIKFVGIPDFPWICGDDLYMKLKKDYPLKKDN' A
#
# COMPACT_ATOMS: atom_id res chain seq x y z
N MET A 1 -9.67 17.55 -0.54
CA MET A 1 -9.03 16.47 0.27
C MET A 1 -9.52 16.56 1.70
N THR A 2 -10.16 15.51 2.23
CA THR A 2 -10.73 15.51 3.58
C THR A 2 -9.63 15.44 4.65
N LYS A 3 -9.93 15.87 5.89
CA LYS A 3 -9.00 15.76 7.02
C LYS A 3 -8.56 14.31 7.26
N GLU A 4 -9.49 13.37 7.13
CA GLU A 4 -9.22 11.94 7.28
C GLU A 4 -8.19 11.42 6.27
N ILE A 5 -8.30 11.82 5.00
CA ILE A 5 -7.32 11.44 3.97
C ILE A 5 -5.94 11.99 4.31
N LYS A 6 -5.83 13.24 4.78
CA LYS A 6 -4.54 13.83 5.18
C LYS A 6 -3.89 13.07 6.33
N VAL A 7 -4.67 12.63 7.31
CA VAL A 7 -4.18 11.81 8.44
C VAL A 7 -3.65 10.47 7.92
N LYS A 8 -4.42 9.77 7.08
CA LYS A 8 -3.99 8.50 6.46
C LYS A 8 -2.73 8.66 5.60
N MET A 9 -2.61 9.76 4.84
CA MET A 9 -1.39 10.03 4.07
C MET A 9 -0.17 10.19 4.96
N LYS A 10 -0.31 10.86 6.12
CA LYS A 10 0.78 10.99 7.09
C LYS A 10 1.10 9.65 7.77
N GLU A 11 0.09 8.91 8.20
CA GLU A 11 0.22 7.60 8.86
C GLU A 11 0.94 6.57 7.97
N TYR A 12 0.60 6.51 6.68
CA TYR A 12 1.19 5.56 5.73
C TYR A 12 2.38 6.15 4.94
N GLY A 13 2.83 7.37 5.24
CA GLY A 13 3.92 8.04 4.53
C GLY A 13 3.69 8.15 3.02
N ILE A 14 2.46 8.49 2.60
CA ILE A 14 2.08 8.59 1.19
C ILE A 14 2.60 9.92 0.63
N THR A 15 3.58 9.84 -0.26
CA THR A 15 4.20 11.01 -0.92
C THR A 15 3.73 11.22 -2.35
N SER A 16 3.12 10.21 -2.97
CA SER A 16 2.64 10.24 -4.36
C SER A 16 1.36 9.43 -4.54
N VAL A 17 0.63 9.72 -5.63
CA VAL A 17 -0.64 9.08 -5.96
C VAL A 17 -0.62 8.52 -7.39
N PRO A 18 -1.32 7.40 -7.67
CA PRO A 18 -2.02 6.55 -6.71
C PRO A 18 -1.04 5.78 -5.80
N THR A 19 -1.45 5.48 -4.58
CA THR A 19 -0.75 4.57 -3.66
C THR A 19 -1.79 3.60 -3.10
N THR A 20 -1.45 2.33 -3.08
CA THR A 20 -2.32 1.29 -2.52
C THR A 20 -1.74 0.79 -1.21
N ILE A 21 -2.61 0.69 -0.20
CA ILE A 21 -2.31 0.11 1.10
C ILE A 21 -3.23 -1.09 1.31
N ILE A 22 -2.67 -2.26 1.64
CA ILE A 22 -3.43 -3.47 1.97
C ILE A 22 -3.09 -3.89 3.39
N ASP A 23 -4.12 -4.13 4.20
CA ASP A 23 -4.05 -4.61 5.59
C ASP A 23 -3.03 -3.88 6.48
N ARG A 24 -2.76 -2.60 6.19
CA ARG A 24 -1.73 -1.80 6.86
C ARG A 24 -0.34 -2.46 6.93
N SER A 25 -0.05 -3.39 6.02
CA SER A 25 1.19 -4.17 6.01
C SER A 25 1.85 -4.21 4.63
N ILE A 26 1.11 -3.87 3.57
CA ILE A 26 1.59 -3.84 2.20
C ILE A 26 1.42 -2.43 1.66
N LYS A 27 2.45 -1.90 0.99
CA LYS A 27 2.43 -0.59 0.34
C LYS A 27 3.20 -0.63 -0.97
N PHE A 28 2.55 -0.21 -2.04
CA PHE A 28 3.22 0.11 -3.29
C PHE A 28 2.68 1.41 -3.88
N VAL A 29 3.54 2.07 -4.66
CA VAL A 29 3.31 3.38 -5.25
C VAL A 29 3.12 3.22 -6.74
N GLY A 30 2.12 3.90 -7.30
CA GLY A 30 1.79 3.85 -8.71
C GLY A 30 0.69 2.85 -9.04
N ILE A 31 0.50 2.64 -10.34
CA ILE A 31 -0.47 1.67 -10.87
C ILE A 31 0.27 0.34 -11.04
N PRO A 32 -0.21 -0.76 -10.43
CA PRO A 32 0.36 -2.10 -10.63
C PRO A 32 0.37 -2.52 -12.10
N ASP A 33 1.44 -3.18 -12.50
CA ASP A 33 1.60 -3.86 -13.79
C ASP A 33 1.27 -5.37 -13.72
N PHE A 34 0.78 -5.84 -12.57
CA PHE A 34 0.38 -7.22 -12.35
C PHE A 34 -1.15 -7.38 -12.21
N PRO A 35 -1.71 -8.57 -12.51
CA PRO A 35 -3.15 -8.81 -12.40
C PRO A 35 -3.59 -8.88 -10.93
N TRP A 36 -4.73 -8.25 -10.63
CA TRP A 36 -5.38 -8.35 -9.32
C TRP A 36 -6.18 -9.64 -9.21
N ILE A 37 -5.49 -10.69 -8.76
CA ILE A 37 -6.11 -12.00 -8.52
C ILE A 37 -6.34 -12.14 -7.01
N CYS A 38 -7.60 -12.22 -6.60
CA CYS A 38 -7.93 -12.53 -5.22
C CYS A 38 -7.48 -13.96 -4.90
N GLY A 39 -6.36 -14.11 -4.17
CA GLY A 39 -5.82 -15.39 -3.77
C GLY A 39 -4.65 -15.24 -2.80
N ASP A 40 -4.45 -16.27 -1.97
CA ASP A 40 -3.44 -16.26 -0.92
C ASP A 40 -2.02 -16.15 -1.50
N ASP A 41 -1.75 -16.79 -2.64
CA ASP A 41 -0.44 -16.74 -3.29
C ASP A 41 -0.03 -15.32 -3.68
N LEU A 42 -0.95 -14.55 -4.28
CA LEU A 42 -0.69 -13.16 -4.63
C LEU A 42 -0.48 -12.33 -3.36
N TYR A 43 -1.33 -12.52 -2.35
CA TYR A 43 -1.21 -11.80 -1.08
C TYR A 43 0.14 -12.05 -0.41
N MET A 44 0.58 -13.31 -0.31
CA MET A 44 1.86 -13.68 0.28
C MET A 44 3.04 -13.09 -0.49
N LYS A 45 2.98 -13.10 -1.83
CA LYS A 45 3.97 -12.46 -2.68
C LYS A 45 4.03 -10.94 -2.40
N LEU A 46 2.88 -10.26 -2.40
CA LEU A 46 2.83 -8.81 -2.16
C LEU A 46 3.34 -8.44 -0.76
N LYS A 47 3.03 -9.25 0.26
CA LYS A 47 3.50 -9.03 1.63
C LYS A 47 5.03 -9.13 1.74
N LYS A 48 5.64 -10.02 0.95
CA LYS A 48 7.09 -10.20 0.88
C LYS A 48 7.76 -9.09 0.07
N ASP A 49 7.20 -8.74 -1.09
CA ASP A 49 7.85 -7.87 -2.07
C ASP A 49 7.60 -6.38 -1.80
N TYR A 50 6.46 -6.04 -1.21
CA TYR A 50 6.02 -4.66 -0.95
C TYR A 50 5.65 -4.41 0.53
N PRO A 51 6.52 -4.76 1.50
CA PRO A 51 6.20 -4.55 2.91
C PRO A 51 6.10 -3.06 3.24
N LEU A 52 5.07 -2.68 3.99
CA LEU A 52 4.96 -1.34 4.55
C LEU A 52 6.06 -1.15 5.60
N LYS A 53 7.11 -0.42 5.24
CA LYS A 53 8.13 0.03 6.19
C LYS A 53 7.50 1.09 7.09
N LYS A 54 7.53 0.86 8.40
CA LYS A 54 7.33 1.94 9.36
C LYS A 54 8.63 2.73 9.39
N ASP A 55 8.55 4.02 9.08
CA ASP A 55 9.63 4.93 9.45
C ASP A 55 9.65 4.96 10.99
N ASN A 56 10.74 4.44 11.58
CA ASN A 56 11.00 4.49 13.02
C ASN A 56 11.29 5.92 13.46
#